data_AF-A0A485MQS5-F1
#
_entry.id   AF-A0A485MQS5-F1
#
_cell.length_a   1.000
_cell.length_b   1.000
_cell.length_c   1.000
_cell.angle_alpha   90.00
_cell.angle_beta   90.00
_cell.angle_gamma   90.00
#
_symmetry.space_group_name_H-M   'P 1'
#
loop_
_entity.id
_entity.type
_entity.pdbx_description
1 polymer ?
#
loop_
_entity_poly.entity_id
_entity_poly.type
_entity_poly.pdbx_seq_one_letter_code
_entity_poly.pdbx_strand_id
1 'polypeptide(L)'
;MQVTDSMRSTGSESWRSWAWRFHPNLLVPGRLHFPQLALRRRLGQLSCMSRPALKLRSWPLTVLYYLLPFGALRPLSRVGWRPVSRVALYKSVPTRLLSRAWGRLNQVELPHWLRRPVYSLYIWTFGVNMKEAAVEDLHHYRNLSEFFRRKLKPQARPVCGLHSVISPSDGKILNFGQVKNCEVEQVKGVTYSLESFLGPRISTEDLPFPPATPCGSFRNQLVTREGNELYHCVIYLAPGDYHCFHSPTDWTVSHRRHFPGSLMSVNPGMARWIKELFCHNERVVLTGDWKHGFFSLTAVGATNVGSIRIYFDRDLHTNSPRYSKGSYNDFSFVTHANKEGIPMRKGEHLGEFNLGSTIVLIFEAPKDFNFKLKAGQKIRFGEALGSL
;
A
#
# COMPACT_ATOMS: atom_id res chain seq x y z
N MET A 1 -44.57 -53.62 2.37
CA MET A 1 -44.20 -55.01 2.09
C MET A 1 -42.69 -55.12 2.35
N GLN A 2 -42.33 -55.70 3.49
CA GLN A 2 -40.95 -56.04 3.89
C GLN A 2 -40.45 -57.24 3.07
N VAL A 3 -39.11 -57.42 3.02
CA VAL A 3 -38.29 -58.65 3.11
C VAL A 3 -36.87 -58.23 2.63
N THR A 4 -35.85 -57.96 3.45
CA THR A 4 -34.95 -58.79 4.31
C THR A 4 -34.22 -59.94 3.62
N ASP A 5 -32.89 -59.84 3.49
CA ASP A 5 -31.83 -60.75 4.00
C ASP A 5 -30.48 -60.38 3.35
N SER A 6 -29.33 -60.13 4.00
CA SER A 6 -28.60 -60.68 5.16
C SER A 6 -27.65 -61.86 4.84
N MET A 7 -26.33 -61.58 4.96
CA MET A 7 -25.19 -62.49 5.23
C MET A 7 -23.93 -61.58 5.33
N ARG A 8 -23.37 -61.21 6.49
CA ARG A 8 -22.42 -61.94 7.39
C ARG A 8 -21.34 -62.72 6.63
N SER A 9 -20.05 -62.74 6.98
CA SER A 9 -19.23 -62.16 8.06
C SER A 9 -17.78 -62.63 7.83
N THR A 10 -16.84 -62.22 8.71
CA THR A 10 -15.44 -62.71 8.86
C THR A 10 -14.44 -62.13 7.85
N GLY A 11 -13.21 -61.76 8.18
CA GLY A 11 -12.40 -61.69 9.41
C GLY A 11 -11.06 -61.08 8.97
N SER A 12 -10.56 -60.05 9.67
CA SER A 12 -9.47 -60.14 10.66
C SER A 12 -8.06 -60.15 10.07
N GLU A 13 -7.30 -59.11 10.44
CA GLU A 13 -5.83 -59.08 10.62
C GLU A 13 -4.97 -59.15 9.34
N SER A 14 -3.87 -58.42 9.18
CA SER A 14 -2.84 -58.11 10.16
C SER A 14 -2.05 -56.84 9.81
N TRP A 15 -1.75 -56.06 10.85
CA TRP A 15 -0.66 -55.10 10.88
C TRP A 15 0.57 -55.80 11.49
N ARG A 16 1.64 -55.96 10.69
CA ARG A 16 3.01 -56.29 11.12
C ARG A 16 3.94 -55.88 9.99
N SER A 17 5.19 -55.50 10.16
CA SER A 17 5.99 -55.00 11.29
C SER A 17 7.35 -54.71 10.64
N TRP A 18 8.04 -53.64 11.00
CA TRP A 18 9.50 -53.68 11.06
C TRP A 18 9.91 -53.03 12.36
N ALA A 19 10.13 -53.88 13.34
CA ALA A 19 10.82 -53.57 14.58
C ALA A 19 12.29 -53.94 14.40
N TRP A 20 13.18 -53.07 14.86
CA TRP A 20 14.49 -53.47 15.36
C TRP A 20 14.55 -53.09 16.84
N ARG A 21 14.61 -54.11 17.71
CA ARG A 21 15.10 -54.08 19.12
C ARG A 21 16.28 -55.07 19.15
N PHE A 22 17.35 -54.97 19.94
CA PHE A 22 17.50 -54.83 21.41
C PHE A 22 18.98 -54.39 21.67
N HIS A 23 19.34 -53.44 22.56
CA HIS A 23 19.45 -53.45 24.05
C HIS A 23 20.73 -54.19 24.60
N PRO A 24 21.18 -54.01 25.88
CA PRO A 24 21.78 -52.84 26.55
C PRO A 24 23.02 -53.17 27.44
N ASN A 25 23.68 -52.16 28.03
CA ASN A 25 23.92 -51.97 29.49
C ASN A 25 25.22 -51.23 29.89
N LEU A 26 25.02 -50.27 30.80
CA LEU A 26 25.80 -49.88 31.99
C LEU A 26 27.30 -49.57 31.89
N LEU A 27 27.67 -48.32 32.22
CA LEU A 27 28.48 -47.96 33.41
C LEU A 27 28.70 -46.42 33.49
N VAL A 28 28.45 -45.86 34.68
CA VAL A 28 28.81 -44.51 35.18
C VAL A 28 29.78 -44.79 36.34
N PRO A 29 30.90 -44.06 36.62
CA PRO A 29 30.84 -42.66 37.07
C PRO A 29 32.05 -41.74 36.77
N GLY A 30 31.85 -40.43 36.94
CA GLY A 30 32.93 -39.43 36.93
C GLY A 30 32.41 -38.01 37.14
N ARG A 31 32.12 -37.65 38.40
CA ARG A 31 31.86 -36.27 38.87
C ARG A 31 33.10 -35.40 38.68
N LEU A 32 32.91 -34.14 38.32
CA LEU A 32 33.66 -33.01 38.87
C LEU A 32 32.72 -31.81 39.03
N HIS A 33 32.33 -31.55 40.28
CA HIS A 33 31.75 -30.31 40.75
C HIS A 33 32.90 -29.36 41.13
N PHE A 34 32.80 -28.08 40.75
CA PHE A 34 33.44 -27.00 41.51
C PHE A 34 32.46 -25.82 41.66
N PRO A 35 32.45 -25.13 42.81
CA PRO A 35 31.26 -24.49 43.36
C PRO A 35 31.12 -23.02 42.98
N GLN A 36 29.88 -22.57 42.83
CA GLN A 36 29.49 -21.17 43.06
C GLN A 36 29.36 -20.97 44.58
N LEU A 37 30.08 -19.99 45.16
CA LEU A 37 29.55 -19.02 46.13
C LEU A 37 30.64 -18.11 46.71
N ALA A 38 30.23 -16.86 46.92
CA ALA A 38 30.78 -15.85 47.84
C ALA A 38 32.03 -15.06 47.41
N LEU A 39 31.81 -13.91 46.74
CA LEU A 39 32.41 -12.64 47.19
C LEU A 39 31.50 -11.45 46.84
N ARG A 40 30.36 -11.36 47.54
CA ARG A 40 29.55 -10.14 47.65
C ARG A 40 29.85 -9.56 49.03
N ARG A 41 30.83 -8.65 49.15
CA ARG A 41 30.96 -7.58 50.18
C ARG A 41 32.37 -6.97 50.17
N ARG A 42 32.42 -5.63 50.21
CA ARG A 42 33.60 -4.72 50.15
C ARG A 42 34.12 -4.56 48.72
N LEU A 43 33.57 -3.65 47.91
CA LEU A 43 33.85 -2.22 48.00
C LEU A 43 32.56 -1.40 47.79
N GLY A 44 31.84 -1.17 48.88
CA GLY A 44 30.94 -0.02 49.01
C GLY A 44 31.74 1.11 49.62
N GLN A 45 32.33 1.95 48.77
CA GLN A 45 32.86 3.29 49.04
C GLN A 45 33.80 3.62 47.88
N LEU A 46 33.25 4.26 46.85
CA LEU A 46 33.90 5.25 45.96
C LEU A 46 32.86 5.59 44.89
N SER A 47 31.82 6.28 45.34
CA SER A 47 30.97 7.11 44.52
C SER A 47 31.74 8.36 44.12
N CYS A 48 32.42 8.33 42.97
CA CYS A 48 32.66 9.55 42.19
C CYS A 48 32.91 9.18 40.72
N MET A 49 31.97 9.59 39.88
CA MET A 49 32.12 9.82 38.44
C MET A 49 32.63 8.64 37.58
N SER A 50 31.72 7.74 37.21
CA SER A 50 31.90 6.93 36.00
C SER A 50 30.58 6.77 35.24
N ARG A 51 30.46 7.59 34.19
CA ARG A 51 29.76 7.43 32.90
C ARG A 51 28.53 6.51 32.88
N PRO A 52 27.33 6.99 32.49
CA PRO A 52 26.23 6.10 32.21
C PRO A 52 26.61 5.21 31.02
N ALA A 53 26.45 3.90 31.22
CA ALA A 53 26.57 2.89 30.18
C ALA A 53 25.83 3.35 28.93
N LEU A 54 26.60 3.61 27.87
CA LEU A 54 26.10 3.81 26.52
C LEU A 54 25.27 2.58 26.16
N LYS A 55 23.95 2.73 26.23
CA LYS A 55 23.02 1.90 25.46
C LYS A 55 23.55 1.96 24.03
N LEU A 56 24.13 0.85 23.55
CA LEU A 56 24.50 0.66 22.16
C LEU A 56 23.20 0.54 21.32
N ARG A 57 22.45 1.65 21.27
CA ARG A 57 21.40 1.92 20.30
C ARG A 57 22.10 2.56 19.12
N SER A 58 22.95 1.78 18.45
CA SER A 58 23.64 2.20 17.24
C SER A 58 22.65 2.15 16.08
N TRP A 59 22.03 3.32 15.85
CA TRP A 59 21.70 3.90 14.55
C TRP A 59 21.47 2.94 13.37
N PRO A 60 20.30 2.95 12.72
CA PRO A 60 20.30 2.58 11.31
C PRO A 60 21.00 3.71 10.59
N LEU A 61 22.12 3.39 9.98
CA LEU A 61 22.72 4.15 8.89
C LEU A 61 21.62 4.46 7.86
N THR A 62 20.98 5.63 8.01
CA THR A 62 20.94 6.83 7.15
C THR A 62 21.61 6.78 5.77
N VAL A 63 21.97 5.61 5.23
CA VAL A 63 22.75 5.38 4.02
C VAL A 63 21.85 5.14 2.81
N LEU A 64 20.56 4.87 3.00
CA LEU A 64 19.54 4.99 1.94
C LEU A 64 18.64 6.23 2.16
N TYR A 65 19.28 7.37 2.39
CA TYR A 65 18.70 8.70 2.20
C TYR A 65 18.45 8.92 0.68
N TYR A 66 17.47 8.20 0.13
CA TYR A 66 16.75 8.47 -1.13
C TYR A 66 17.52 9.24 -2.23
N LEU A 67 18.52 8.62 -2.86
CA LEU A 67 19.01 8.85 -4.25
C LEU A 67 18.96 10.28 -4.85
N LEU A 68 19.27 11.33 -4.09
CA LEU A 68 19.90 12.60 -4.52
C LEU A 68 20.15 13.52 -3.30
N PRO A 69 21.22 14.34 -3.31
CA PRO A 69 21.90 14.79 -2.11
C PRO A 69 21.30 16.09 -1.55
N PHE A 70 20.48 16.00 -0.52
CA PHE A 70 20.34 17.12 0.43
C PHE A 70 21.48 17.14 1.47
N GLY A 71 22.34 16.10 1.49
CA GLY A 71 23.52 16.02 2.35
C GLY A 71 24.63 17.02 2.00
N ALA A 72 24.74 17.43 0.73
CA ALA A 72 25.72 18.42 0.28
C ALA A 72 25.38 19.87 0.72
N LEU A 73 24.16 20.11 1.20
CA LEU A 73 23.67 21.42 1.63
C LEU A 73 23.77 21.63 3.16
N ARG A 74 24.44 20.74 3.89
CA ARG A 74 24.68 20.91 5.34
C ARG A 74 25.42 22.19 5.74
N PRO A 75 26.24 22.88 4.91
CA PRO A 75 26.78 24.19 5.32
C PRO A 75 25.76 25.34 5.18
N LEU A 76 24.61 25.14 4.53
CA LEU A 76 23.62 26.20 4.29
C LEU A 76 22.51 26.27 5.36
N SER A 77 22.51 25.38 6.35
CA SER A 77 21.54 25.38 7.45
C SER A 77 21.73 26.51 8.46
N ARG A 78 22.76 27.37 8.28
CA ARG A 78 22.94 28.60 9.05
C ARG A 78 22.23 29.82 8.46
N VAL A 79 21.65 29.70 7.27
CA VAL A 79 20.83 30.75 6.67
C VAL A 79 19.36 30.41 6.94
N GLY A 80 18.57 31.37 7.39
CA GLY A 80 17.15 31.19 7.70
C GLY A 80 16.29 31.00 6.44
N TRP A 81 16.33 29.81 5.83
CA TRP A 81 15.51 29.52 4.64
C TRP A 81 14.05 29.27 5.07
N ARG A 82 13.15 30.18 4.66
CA ARG A 82 11.70 30.07 4.89
C ARG A 82 11.15 28.76 4.28
N PRO A 83 10.13 28.11 4.88
CA PRO A 83 9.56 26.86 4.37
C PRO A 83 9.15 26.89 2.88
N VAL A 84 8.71 28.06 2.39
CA VAL A 84 8.28 28.29 1.00
C VAL A 84 9.42 28.05 0.00
N SER A 85 10.66 28.44 0.33
CA SER A 85 11.80 28.26 -0.58
C SER A 85 12.23 26.79 -0.69
N ARG A 86 11.99 25.98 0.35
CA ARG A 86 12.24 24.53 0.31
C ARG A 86 11.27 23.80 -0.61
N VAL A 87 9.98 24.16 -0.58
CA VAL A 87 8.96 23.58 -1.47
C VAL A 87 9.21 24.00 -2.92
N ALA A 88 9.59 25.25 -3.16
CA ALA A 88 9.94 25.73 -4.50
C ALA A 88 11.14 24.98 -5.09
N LEU A 89 12.21 24.80 -4.29
CA LEU A 89 13.38 24.01 -4.69
C LEU A 89 13.05 22.54 -4.93
N TYR A 90 12.16 21.95 -4.12
CA TYR A 90 11.75 20.57 -4.34
C TYR A 90 10.90 20.42 -5.62
N LYS A 91 10.04 21.40 -5.91
CA LYS A 91 9.22 21.43 -7.14
C LYS A 91 10.06 21.60 -8.41
N SER A 92 11.29 22.12 -8.33
CA SER A 92 12.20 22.23 -9.49
C SER A 92 12.97 20.94 -9.78
N VAL A 93 12.96 19.96 -8.88
CA VAL A 93 13.58 18.65 -9.11
C VAL A 93 12.84 17.93 -10.25
N PRO A 94 13.54 17.42 -11.29
CA PRO A 94 12.91 16.73 -12.42
C PRO A 94 12.48 15.30 -12.02
N THR A 95 11.54 15.20 -11.09
CA THR A 95 11.10 13.95 -10.45
C THR A 95 10.65 12.88 -11.44
N ARG A 96 10.06 13.26 -12.58
CA ARG A 96 9.69 12.31 -13.64
C ARG A 96 10.91 11.73 -14.38
N LEU A 97 11.93 12.54 -14.65
CA LEU A 97 13.16 12.05 -15.26
C LEU A 97 13.86 11.04 -14.34
N LEU A 98 13.96 11.39 -13.05
CA LEU A 98 14.54 10.52 -12.02
C LEU A 98 13.72 9.23 -11.86
N SER A 99 12.39 9.33 -11.84
CA SER A 99 11.53 8.15 -11.71
C SER A 99 11.64 7.22 -12.93
N ARG A 100 11.80 7.77 -14.14
CA ARG A 100 12.05 6.96 -15.36
C ARG A 100 13.44 6.32 -15.36
N ALA A 101 14.48 7.06 -14.97
CA ALA A 101 15.82 6.52 -14.86
C ALA A 101 15.88 5.40 -13.81
N TRP A 102 15.24 5.61 -12.65
CA TRP A 102 15.10 4.62 -11.60
C TRP A 102 14.29 3.39 -12.06
N GLY A 103 13.18 3.60 -12.77
CA GLY A 103 12.40 2.52 -13.37
C GLY A 103 13.21 1.66 -14.33
N ARG A 104 13.99 2.29 -15.22
CA ARG A 104 14.92 1.58 -16.13
C ARG A 104 15.98 0.81 -15.36
N LEU A 105 16.60 1.41 -14.34
CA LEU A 105 17.59 0.75 -13.50
C LEU A 105 17.02 -0.48 -12.78
N ASN A 106 15.79 -0.38 -12.24
CA ASN A 106 15.14 -1.49 -11.55
C ASN A 106 14.68 -2.61 -12.48
N GLN A 107 14.69 -2.41 -13.78
CA GLN A 107 14.39 -3.43 -14.78
C GLN A 107 15.66 -4.14 -15.28
N VAL A 108 16.85 -3.61 -14.97
CA VAL A 108 18.13 -4.25 -15.30
C VAL A 108 18.23 -5.58 -14.55
N GLU A 109 18.54 -6.63 -15.29
CA GLU A 109 18.75 -7.96 -14.71
C GLU A 109 20.02 -7.97 -13.87
N LEU A 110 19.85 -8.37 -12.61
CA LEU A 110 20.96 -8.51 -11.68
C LEU A 110 21.67 -9.85 -11.92
N PRO A 111 23.01 -9.87 -12.00
CA PRO A 111 23.79 -11.10 -11.99
C PRO A 111 23.41 -11.98 -10.80
N HIS A 112 23.40 -13.30 -10.99
CA HIS A 112 22.89 -14.25 -9.98
C HIS A 112 23.56 -14.08 -8.60
N TRP A 113 24.86 -13.81 -8.58
CA TRP A 113 25.65 -13.58 -7.37
C TRP A 113 25.28 -12.27 -6.64
N LEU A 114 24.76 -11.27 -7.36
CA LEU A 114 24.40 -9.96 -6.80
C LEU A 114 22.94 -9.90 -6.31
N ARG A 115 22.07 -10.81 -6.76
CA ARG A 115 20.65 -10.87 -6.36
C ARG A 115 20.48 -10.95 -4.85
N ARG A 116 21.10 -11.96 -4.22
CA ARG A 116 20.99 -12.19 -2.77
C ARG A 116 21.46 -11.00 -1.93
N PRO A 117 22.66 -10.41 -2.11
CA PRO A 117 23.09 -9.27 -1.29
C PRO A 117 22.23 -8.02 -1.51
N VAL A 118 21.86 -7.69 -2.75
CA VAL A 118 21.02 -6.52 -3.04
C VAL A 118 19.63 -6.66 -2.44
N TYR A 119 18.97 -7.80 -2.64
CA TYR A 119 17.64 -8.02 -2.08
C TYR A 119 17.68 -8.16 -0.56
N SER A 120 18.72 -8.77 0.02
CA SER A 120 18.88 -8.83 1.48
C SER A 120 19.05 -7.44 2.10
N LEU A 121 19.85 -6.56 1.46
CA LEU A 121 19.98 -5.17 1.88
C LEU A 121 18.63 -4.43 1.81
N TYR A 122 17.87 -4.65 0.74
CA TYR A 122 16.53 -4.07 0.59
C TYR A 122 15.56 -4.55 1.67
N ILE A 123 15.52 -5.87 1.91
CA ILE A 123 14.69 -6.52 2.93
C ILE A 123 15.00 -5.93 4.31
N TRP A 124 16.28 -5.83 4.65
CA TRP A 124 16.73 -5.26 5.91
C TRP A 124 16.38 -3.77 6.03
N THR A 125 16.57 -3.00 4.97
CA THR A 125 16.33 -1.55 4.97
C THR A 125 14.85 -1.19 5.12
N PHE A 126 13.97 -1.94 4.45
CA PHE A 126 12.54 -1.63 4.37
C PHE A 126 11.64 -2.55 5.20
N GLY A 127 12.22 -3.54 5.89
CA GLY A 127 11.48 -4.48 6.74
C GLY A 127 10.54 -5.39 5.96
N VAL A 128 10.96 -5.84 4.77
CA VAL A 128 10.14 -6.73 3.92
C VAL A 128 9.98 -8.09 4.60
N ASN A 129 8.74 -8.55 4.75
CA ASN A 129 8.49 -9.91 5.22
C ASN A 129 8.53 -10.89 4.05
N MET A 130 9.57 -11.71 3.96
CA MET A 130 9.68 -12.71 2.89
C MET A 130 8.85 -13.97 3.14
N LYS A 131 8.44 -14.26 4.39
CA LYS A 131 7.66 -15.47 4.71
C LYS A 131 6.27 -15.49 4.07
N GLU A 132 5.75 -14.31 3.74
CA GLU A 132 4.47 -14.13 3.05
C GLU A 132 4.58 -14.12 1.53
N ALA A 133 5.80 -14.03 0.97
CA ALA A 133 6.01 -14.07 -0.47
C ALA A 133 5.73 -15.48 -1.02
N ALA A 134 5.13 -15.56 -2.20
CA ALA A 134 4.86 -16.83 -2.87
C ALA A 134 6.16 -17.59 -3.20
N VAL A 135 7.22 -16.85 -3.52
CA VAL A 135 8.57 -17.38 -3.72
C VAL A 135 9.48 -16.73 -2.69
N GLU A 136 10.05 -17.53 -1.79
CA GLU A 136 10.94 -17.01 -0.75
C GLU A 136 12.39 -16.90 -1.23
N ASP A 137 12.77 -17.66 -2.27
CA ASP A 137 14.11 -17.64 -2.83
C ASP A 137 14.40 -16.32 -3.56
N LEU A 138 15.42 -15.61 -3.08
CA LEU A 138 15.85 -14.33 -3.61
C LEU A 138 16.52 -14.45 -4.98
N HIS A 139 17.05 -15.63 -5.33
CA HIS A 139 17.67 -15.84 -6.63
C HIS A 139 16.65 -15.93 -7.77
N HIS A 140 15.38 -16.23 -7.48
CA HIS A 140 14.32 -16.30 -8.47
C HIS A 140 14.06 -14.95 -9.15
N TYR A 141 14.12 -13.86 -8.40
CA TYR A 141 13.85 -12.52 -8.90
C TYR A 141 14.99 -12.03 -9.80
N ARG A 142 14.68 -11.67 -11.05
CA ARG A 142 15.68 -11.25 -12.04
C ARG A 142 16.16 -9.83 -11.80
N ASN A 143 15.26 -8.95 -11.36
CA ASN A 143 15.52 -7.52 -11.15
C ASN A 143 14.73 -6.97 -9.96
N LEU A 144 14.98 -5.71 -9.57
CA LEU A 144 14.32 -5.13 -8.40
C LEU A 144 12.83 -4.91 -8.62
N SER A 145 12.40 -4.63 -9.86
CA SER A 145 10.98 -4.44 -10.20
C SER A 145 10.16 -5.71 -10.00
N GLU A 146 10.73 -6.87 -10.29
CA GLU A 146 10.10 -8.17 -10.08
C GLU A 146 10.02 -8.51 -8.58
N PHE A 147 11.10 -8.30 -7.84
CA PHE A 147 11.12 -8.44 -6.38
C PHE A 147 10.09 -7.53 -5.69
N PHE A 148 9.97 -6.29 -6.17
CA PHE A 148 9.03 -5.31 -5.65
C PHE A 148 7.56 -5.72 -5.86
N ARG A 149 7.27 -6.35 -7.01
CA ARG A 149 5.95 -6.88 -7.37
C ARG A 149 5.78 -8.36 -7.05
N ARG A 150 6.55 -8.86 -6.07
CA ARG A 150 6.42 -10.25 -5.61
C ARG A 150 4.96 -10.57 -5.32
N LYS A 151 4.51 -11.74 -5.78
CA LYS A 151 3.21 -12.28 -5.39
C LYS A 151 3.28 -12.73 -3.93
N LEU A 152 2.17 -12.60 -3.22
CA LEU A 152 2.02 -13.14 -1.87
C LEU A 152 1.39 -14.54 -1.92
N LYS A 153 1.62 -15.33 -0.87
CA LYS A 153 0.91 -16.59 -0.66
C LYS A 153 -0.59 -16.32 -0.48
N PRO A 154 -1.50 -17.12 -1.07
CA PRO A 154 -2.95 -16.89 -0.95
C PRO A 154 -3.43 -16.81 0.51
N GLN A 155 -2.88 -17.64 1.39
CA GLN A 155 -3.20 -17.67 2.82
C GLN A 155 -2.66 -16.46 3.61
N ALA A 156 -1.77 -15.65 3.04
CA ALA A 156 -1.17 -14.52 3.75
C ALA A 156 -2.11 -13.32 3.87
N ARG A 157 -3.15 -13.24 3.04
CA ARG A 157 -4.12 -12.13 3.00
C ARG A 157 -5.56 -12.66 2.89
N PRO A 158 -6.12 -13.22 3.98
CA PRO A 158 -7.53 -13.62 3.97
C PRO A 158 -8.42 -12.38 3.81
N VAL A 159 -9.35 -12.44 2.87
CA VAL A 159 -10.32 -11.36 2.62
C VAL A 159 -11.46 -11.44 3.62
N CYS A 160 -11.73 -10.35 4.32
CA CYS A 160 -12.84 -10.28 5.26
C CYS A 160 -14.20 -10.39 4.55
N GLY A 161 -14.93 -11.48 4.82
CA GLY A 161 -16.27 -11.72 4.27
C GLY A 161 -17.35 -10.79 4.83
N LEU A 162 -17.32 -10.53 6.14
CA LEU A 162 -18.41 -9.87 6.89
C LEU A 162 -18.58 -8.37 6.62
N HIS A 163 -17.50 -7.68 6.24
CA HIS A 163 -17.50 -6.22 6.09
C HIS A 163 -17.72 -5.82 4.62
N SER A 164 -18.44 -4.71 4.43
CA SER A 164 -18.78 -4.18 3.11
C SER A 164 -17.59 -3.64 2.33
N VAL A 165 -16.58 -3.10 3.05
CA VAL A 165 -15.40 -2.47 2.45
C VAL A 165 -14.15 -2.96 3.17
N ILE A 166 -13.20 -3.49 2.41
CA ILE A 166 -11.88 -3.93 2.88
C ILE A 166 -10.77 -2.99 2.39
N SER A 167 -9.60 -3.09 3.00
CA SER A 167 -8.41 -2.39 2.53
C SER A 167 -8.02 -2.94 1.16
N PRO A 168 -7.86 -2.10 0.13
CA PRO A 168 -7.45 -2.51 -1.21
C PRO A 168 -5.97 -2.89 -1.28
N SER A 169 -5.15 -2.45 -0.33
CA SER A 169 -3.70 -2.69 -0.33
C SER A 169 -3.16 -2.85 1.10
N ASP A 170 -1.93 -3.35 1.19
CA ASP A 170 -1.13 -3.17 2.41
C ASP A 170 -0.72 -1.70 2.52
N GLY A 171 -0.52 -1.20 3.74
CA GLY A 171 -0.02 0.14 3.92
C GLY A 171 -0.23 0.72 5.30
N LYS A 172 -0.20 2.05 5.36
CA LYS A 172 -0.47 2.84 6.56
C LYS A 172 -1.64 3.78 6.28
N ILE A 173 -2.63 3.77 7.17
CA ILE A 173 -3.75 4.71 7.11
C ILE A 173 -3.22 6.11 7.41
N LEU A 174 -3.27 7.03 6.44
CA LEU A 174 -2.87 8.42 6.65
C LEU A 174 -4.02 9.23 7.22
N ASN A 175 -5.19 9.13 6.58
CA ASN A 175 -6.39 9.82 7.00
C ASN A 175 -7.65 9.09 6.53
N PHE A 176 -8.75 9.26 7.24
CA PHE A 176 -10.06 8.71 6.88
C PHE A 176 -11.16 9.49 7.58
N GLY A 177 -12.37 9.43 7.05
CA GLY A 177 -13.53 10.07 7.67
C GLY A 177 -14.58 10.46 6.65
N GLN A 178 -15.58 11.21 7.12
CA GLN A 178 -16.59 11.82 6.28
C GLN A 178 -16.00 13.03 5.55
N VAL A 179 -16.30 13.15 4.25
CA VAL A 179 -15.92 14.33 3.46
C VAL A 179 -16.83 15.49 3.86
N LYS A 180 -16.21 16.59 4.32
CA LYS A 180 -16.91 17.84 4.68
C LYS A 180 -16.53 18.93 3.68
N ASN A 181 -17.50 19.76 3.28
CA ASN A 181 -17.30 20.92 2.39
C ASN A 181 -16.61 20.62 1.05
N CYS A 182 -16.80 19.42 0.49
CA CYS A 182 -16.09 18.97 -0.73
C CYS A 182 -14.56 18.97 -0.60
N GLU A 183 -14.02 18.97 0.61
CA GLU A 183 -12.60 18.89 0.87
C GLU A 183 -12.26 17.54 1.50
N VAL A 184 -11.11 17.00 1.09
CA VAL A 184 -10.51 15.81 1.70
C VAL A 184 -9.21 16.22 2.37
N GLU A 185 -9.02 15.76 3.60
CA GLU A 185 -7.79 16.00 4.32
C GLU A 185 -6.73 14.96 3.91
N GLN A 186 -5.60 15.45 3.40
CA GLN A 186 -4.44 14.69 2.95
C GLN A 186 -3.67 14.10 4.13
N VAL A 187 -3.28 14.99 5.04
CA VAL A 187 -2.63 14.73 6.33
C VAL A 187 -2.98 15.90 7.24
N LYS A 188 -3.15 15.65 8.55
CA LYS A 188 -3.41 16.62 9.62
C LYS A 188 -3.22 18.10 9.22
N GLY A 189 -4.33 18.77 8.91
CA GLY A 189 -4.40 20.21 8.62
C GLY A 189 -4.09 20.64 7.17
N VAL A 190 -3.89 19.69 6.24
CA VAL A 190 -3.69 19.96 4.81
C VAL A 190 -4.83 19.32 4.03
N THR A 191 -5.71 20.13 3.44
CA THR A 191 -6.84 19.69 2.63
C THR A 191 -6.60 19.88 1.14
N TYR A 192 -7.42 19.23 0.32
CA TYR A 192 -7.54 19.44 -1.12
C TYR A 192 -9.00 19.31 -1.56
N SER A 193 -9.36 20.02 -2.63
CA SER A 193 -10.71 19.95 -3.20
C SER A 193 -10.96 18.60 -3.89
N LEU A 194 -12.12 18.00 -3.63
CA LEU A 194 -12.61 16.81 -4.33
C LEU A 194 -12.75 17.06 -5.83
N GLU A 195 -13.21 18.24 -6.22
CA GLU A 195 -13.38 18.60 -7.63
C GLU A 195 -12.03 18.66 -8.34
N SER A 196 -11.01 19.26 -7.71
CA SER A 196 -9.66 19.27 -8.27
C SER A 196 -9.04 17.87 -8.32
N PHE A 197 -9.43 16.97 -7.42
CA PHE A 197 -8.90 15.61 -7.33
C PHE A 197 -9.56 14.65 -8.33
N LEU A 198 -10.89 14.60 -8.38
CA LEU A 198 -11.66 13.74 -9.29
C LEU A 198 -11.83 14.37 -10.69
N GLY A 199 -11.67 15.68 -10.79
CA GLY A 199 -11.92 16.48 -11.99
C GLY A 199 -13.41 16.81 -12.18
N PRO A 200 -13.73 17.62 -13.21
CA PRO A 200 -15.11 18.01 -13.51
C PRO A 200 -15.95 16.79 -13.90
N ARG A 201 -17.20 16.70 -13.45
CA ARG A 201 -18.12 15.71 -14.03
C ARG A 201 -18.55 16.20 -15.41
N ILE A 202 -18.32 15.36 -16.42
CA ILE A 202 -18.93 15.54 -17.72
C ILE A 202 -20.31 14.91 -17.57
N SER A 203 -21.37 15.72 -17.47
CA SER A 203 -22.72 15.21 -17.69
C SER A 203 -22.74 14.68 -19.12
N THR A 204 -23.05 13.40 -19.31
CA THR A 204 -23.34 12.80 -20.62
C THR A 204 -24.66 13.36 -21.16
N GLU A 205 -24.66 14.65 -21.45
CA GLU A 205 -25.69 15.35 -22.19
C GLU A 205 -24.96 16.16 -23.26
N ASP A 206 -24.86 15.59 -24.46
CA ASP A 206 -24.65 16.32 -25.71
C ASP A 206 -25.84 17.28 -25.93
N LEU A 207 -25.96 18.32 -25.11
CA LEU A 207 -26.92 19.40 -25.31
C LEU A 207 -26.20 20.62 -25.92
N PRO A 208 -26.76 21.23 -27.00
CA PRO A 208 -26.16 22.38 -27.70
C PRO A 208 -26.10 23.68 -26.88
N PHE A 209 -26.52 23.64 -25.62
CA PHE A 209 -26.61 24.80 -24.75
C PHE A 209 -25.74 24.53 -23.51
N PRO A 210 -24.90 25.49 -23.08
CA PRO A 210 -24.19 25.34 -21.82
C PRO A 210 -25.26 25.15 -20.73
N PRO A 211 -25.25 24.05 -19.96
CA PRO A 211 -26.11 23.97 -18.80
C PRO A 211 -25.75 25.16 -17.91
N ALA A 212 -26.77 25.92 -17.52
CA ALA A 212 -26.64 26.95 -16.51
C ALA A 212 -25.80 26.38 -15.36
N THR A 213 -24.80 27.15 -14.93
CA THR A 213 -23.85 26.86 -13.85
C THR A 213 -24.40 25.82 -12.89
N PRO A 214 -23.77 24.63 -12.71
CA PRO A 214 -24.34 23.60 -11.85
C PRO A 214 -24.55 24.17 -10.45
N CYS A 215 -25.79 24.51 -10.12
CA CYS A 215 -26.15 25.26 -8.91
C CYS A 215 -26.23 24.32 -7.69
N GLY A 216 -25.31 23.35 -7.62
CA GLY A 216 -25.21 22.37 -6.57
C GLY A 216 -23.75 22.16 -6.21
N SER A 217 -23.48 22.05 -4.91
CA SER A 217 -22.17 21.63 -4.41
C SER A 217 -21.71 20.37 -5.15
N PHE A 218 -20.44 20.27 -5.56
CA PHE A 218 -19.87 19.08 -6.25
C PHE A 218 -20.23 17.76 -5.56
N ARG A 219 -20.40 17.80 -4.23
CA ARG A 219 -20.92 16.71 -3.42
C ARG A 219 -22.30 16.21 -3.84
N ASN A 220 -23.23 17.09 -4.19
CA ASN A 220 -24.58 16.72 -4.64
C ASN A 220 -24.56 16.00 -5.99
N GLN A 221 -23.51 16.20 -6.79
CA GLN A 221 -23.31 15.44 -8.02
C GLN A 221 -22.78 14.03 -7.75
N LEU A 222 -22.15 13.79 -6.59
CA LEU A 222 -21.56 12.51 -6.20
C LEU A 222 -22.49 11.67 -5.33
N VAL A 223 -23.21 12.29 -4.39
CA VAL A 223 -24.15 11.59 -3.51
C VAL A 223 -25.45 11.37 -4.26
N THR A 224 -25.68 10.13 -4.67
CA THR A 224 -26.80 9.77 -5.54
C THR A 224 -28.04 9.34 -4.75
N ARG A 225 -27.88 8.88 -3.51
CA ARG A 225 -28.98 8.37 -2.68
C ARG A 225 -29.25 9.26 -1.48
N GLU A 226 -30.54 9.42 -1.19
CA GLU A 226 -30.99 10.14 -0.01
C GLU A 226 -30.53 9.45 1.28
N GLY A 227 -30.13 10.25 2.27
CA GLY A 227 -29.65 9.75 3.56
C GLY A 227 -28.19 9.28 3.58
N ASN A 228 -27.52 9.20 2.43
CA ASN A 228 -26.11 8.84 2.35
C ASN A 228 -25.16 10.05 2.48
N GLU A 229 -23.91 9.74 2.78
CA GLU A 229 -22.81 10.69 2.94
C GLU A 229 -21.57 10.19 2.18
N LEU A 230 -20.68 11.12 1.81
CA LEU A 230 -19.37 10.76 1.26
C LEU A 230 -18.36 10.50 2.38
N TYR A 231 -17.60 9.43 2.21
CA TYR A 231 -16.49 9.04 3.05
C TYR A 231 -15.21 8.92 2.22
N HIS A 232 -14.07 9.09 2.88
CA HIS A 232 -12.77 8.91 2.25
C HIS A 232 -11.82 8.10 3.13
N CYS A 233 -10.85 7.44 2.50
CA CYS A 233 -9.75 6.75 3.18
C CYS A 233 -8.48 6.86 2.34
N VAL A 234 -7.39 7.33 2.96
CA VAL A 234 -6.09 7.53 2.34
C VAL A 234 -5.10 6.51 2.90
N ILE A 235 -4.56 5.67 2.02
CA ILE A 235 -3.69 4.55 2.38
C ILE A 235 -2.34 4.74 1.69
N TYR A 236 -1.29 4.88 2.48
CA TYR A 236 0.08 5.03 2.00
C TYR A 236 0.81 3.69 1.95
N LEU A 237 1.39 3.36 0.80
CA LEU A 237 2.19 2.17 0.57
C LEU A 237 3.67 2.53 0.75
N ALA A 238 4.28 2.04 1.83
CA ALA A 238 5.71 2.20 2.06
C ALA A 238 6.51 1.21 1.19
N PRO A 239 7.79 1.49 0.87
CA PRO A 239 8.56 0.65 -0.05
C PRO A 239 8.65 -0.84 0.30
N GLY A 240 8.53 -1.21 1.58
CA GLY A 240 8.55 -2.61 2.01
C GLY A 240 7.20 -3.35 1.87
N ASP A 241 6.11 -2.61 1.70
CA ASP A 241 4.75 -3.16 1.64
C ASP A 241 4.51 -3.91 0.31
N TYR A 242 3.36 -4.59 0.20
CA TYR A 242 2.89 -5.20 -1.04
C TYR A 242 2.24 -4.13 -1.94
N HIS A 243 2.70 -4.03 -3.20
CA HIS A 243 2.36 -2.92 -4.09
C HIS A 243 1.35 -3.24 -5.19
N CYS A 244 0.71 -4.41 -5.13
CA CYS A 244 -0.54 -4.59 -5.84
C CYS A 244 -1.69 -4.07 -4.98
N PHE A 245 -2.73 -3.59 -5.65
CA PHE A 245 -3.96 -3.19 -5.03
C PHE A 245 -5.14 -3.90 -5.70
N HIS A 246 -6.19 -4.06 -4.92
CA HIS A 246 -7.32 -4.93 -5.18
C HIS A 246 -8.62 -4.16 -5.04
N SER A 247 -9.68 -4.75 -5.55
CA SER A 247 -11.02 -4.20 -5.37
C SER A 247 -11.42 -4.24 -3.88
N PRO A 248 -11.76 -3.10 -3.27
CA PRO A 248 -12.11 -3.04 -1.85
C PRO A 248 -13.53 -3.54 -1.55
N THR A 249 -14.38 -3.62 -2.57
CA THR A 249 -15.79 -4.01 -2.46
C THR A 249 -16.27 -4.58 -3.80
N ASP A 250 -17.52 -5.04 -3.87
CA ASP A 250 -18.18 -5.34 -5.14
C ASP A 250 -18.68 -4.02 -5.74
N TRP A 251 -18.22 -3.70 -6.94
CA TRP A 251 -18.57 -2.46 -7.63
C TRP A 251 -18.34 -2.61 -9.14
N THR A 252 -18.93 -1.71 -9.91
CA THR A 252 -18.78 -1.68 -11.35
C THR A 252 -18.08 -0.41 -11.78
N VAL A 253 -16.89 -0.55 -12.38
CA VAL A 253 -16.08 0.57 -12.86
C VAL A 253 -16.66 1.05 -14.19
N SER A 254 -17.14 2.28 -14.23
CA SER A 254 -17.73 2.87 -15.43
C SER A 254 -16.74 3.75 -16.19
N HIS A 255 -15.84 4.42 -15.48
CA HIS A 255 -15.00 5.46 -16.08
C HIS A 255 -13.61 5.52 -15.45
N ARG A 256 -12.61 5.77 -16.30
CA ARG A 256 -11.25 6.13 -15.92
C ARG A 256 -10.99 7.58 -16.30
N ARG A 257 -10.42 8.33 -15.37
CA ARG A 257 -9.72 9.59 -15.64
C ARG A 257 -8.25 9.49 -15.26
N HIS A 258 -7.36 9.76 -16.22
CA HIS A 258 -5.91 9.85 -15.96
C HIS A 258 -5.48 11.31 -15.94
N PHE A 259 -4.91 11.74 -14.82
CA PHE A 259 -4.29 13.05 -14.68
C PHE A 259 -2.78 12.89 -14.75
N PRO A 260 -2.13 13.27 -15.86
CA PRO A 260 -0.69 13.39 -15.86
C PRO A 260 -0.25 14.54 -14.93
N GLY A 261 0.84 14.33 -14.19
CA GLY A 261 1.28 15.27 -13.17
C GLY A 261 2.73 15.06 -12.74
N SER A 262 3.13 15.72 -11.65
CA SER A 262 4.44 15.51 -11.05
C SER A 262 4.53 14.12 -10.38
N LEU A 263 5.73 13.73 -9.96
CA LEU A 263 5.94 12.51 -9.17
C LEU A 263 6.66 12.89 -7.87
N MET A 264 6.01 13.70 -7.05
CA MET A 264 6.52 14.12 -5.75
C MET A 264 6.33 13.03 -4.69
N SER A 265 7.14 13.04 -3.64
CA SER A 265 7.10 12.03 -2.59
C SER A 265 5.85 12.20 -1.74
N VAL A 266 5.06 11.12 -1.64
CA VAL A 266 3.85 11.02 -0.82
C VAL A 266 4.11 10.54 0.60
N ASN A 267 5.39 10.46 1.00
CA ASN A 267 5.74 10.13 2.38
C ASN A 267 5.05 11.11 3.35
N PRO A 268 4.43 10.63 4.45
CA PRO A 268 3.73 11.49 5.42
C PRO A 268 4.56 12.69 5.94
N GLY A 269 5.89 12.59 5.98
CA GLY A 269 6.77 13.71 6.30
C GLY A 269 6.66 14.86 5.29
N MET A 270 6.68 14.53 3.99
CA MET A 270 6.59 15.47 2.87
C MET A 270 5.17 15.93 2.58
N ALA A 271 4.19 15.02 2.71
CA ALA A 271 2.78 15.31 2.47
C ALA A 271 2.20 16.37 3.43
N ARG A 272 2.84 16.65 4.57
CA ARG A 272 2.47 17.76 5.45
C ARG A 272 2.87 19.14 4.92
N TRP A 273 3.84 19.20 4.01
CA TRP A 273 4.47 20.47 3.60
C TRP A 273 3.97 20.96 2.25
N ILE A 274 3.42 20.06 1.44
CA ILE A 274 2.95 20.35 0.09
C ILE A 274 1.42 20.26 0.10
N LYS A 275 0.78 21.43 0.05
CA LYS A 275 -0.67 21.53 -0.18
C LYS A 275 -1.02 20.88 -1.51
N GLU A 276 -2.15 20.18 -1.55
CA GLU A 276 -2.69 19.54 -2.76
C GLU A 276 -1.69 18.60 -3.46
N LEU A 277 -0.83 17.94 -2.70
CA LEU A 277 0.20 17.04 -3.23
C LEU A 277 -0.42 15.98 -4.15
N PHE A 278 -1.55 15.41 -3.74
CA PHE A 278 -2.22 14.37 -4.50
C PHE A 278 -2.84 14.90 -5.81
N CYS A 279 -3.29 16.16 -5.85
CA CYS A 279 -3.81 16.79 -7.07
C CYS A 279 -2.69 17.17 -8.04
N HIS A 280 -1.49 17.47 -7.53
CA HIS A 280 -0.32 17.75 -8.36
C HIS A 280 0.36 16.50 -8.91
N ASN A 281 0.25 15.38 -8.22
CA ASN A 281 0.86 14.14 -8.65
C ASN A 281 0.08 13.48 -9.80
N GLU A 282 0.81 12.74 -10.63
CA GLU A 282 0.19 11.84 -11.59
C GLU A 282 -0.70 10.83 -10.87
N ARG A 283 -1.93 10.69 -11.33
CA ARG A 283 -2.92 9.79 -10.72
C ARG A 283 -3.89 9.23 -11.74
N VAL A 284 -4.42 8.07 -11.42
CA VAL A 284 -5.46 7.38 -12.19
C VAL A 284 -6.66 7.22 -11.29
N VAL A 285 -7.75 7.89 -11.63
CA VAL A 285 -9.02 7.88 -10.91
C VAL A 285 -9.92 6.89 -11.63
N LEU A 286 -10.35 5.85 -10.92
CA LEU A 286 -11.42 4.96 -11.34
C LEU A 286 -12.69 5.38 -10.61
N THR A 287 -13.78 5.53 -11.35
CA THR A 287 -15.11 5.85 -10.82
C THR A 287 -16.13 4.85 -11.31
N GLY A 288 -17.15 4.63 -10.48
CA GLY A 288 -18.20 3.68 -10.75
C GLY A 288 -19.21 3.65 -9.61
N ASP A 289 -19.94 2.55 -9.54
CA ASP A 289 -21.02 2.39 -8.58
C ASP A 289 -20.86 1.10 -7.78
N TRP A 290 -21.09 1.21 -6.47
CA TRP A 290 -21.17 0.08 -5.56
C TRP A 290 -22.58 0.02 -4.95
N LYS A 291 -22.83 -0.95 -4.07
CA LYS A 291 -24.18 -1.19 -3.52
C LYS A 291 -24.85 0.03 -2.85
N HIS A 292 -24.10 1.06 -2.46
CA HIS A 292 -24.63 2.29 -1.84
C HIS A 292 -24.56 3.54 -2.72
N GLY A 293 -24.18 3.43 -4.01
CA GLY A 293 -24.11 4.57 -4.93
C GLY A 293 -22.69 4.79 -5.43
N PHE A 294 -22.20 6.03 -5.41
CA PHE A 294 -20.90 6.38 -5.97
C PHE A 294 -19.72 5.69 -5.28
N PHE A 295 -18.77 5.19 -6.07
CA PHE A 295 -17.49 4.66 -5.59
C PHE A 295 -16.32 5.14 -6.46
N SER A 296 -15.21 5.48 -5.82
CA SER A 296 -13.96 5.81 -6.49
C SER A 296 -12.76 5.21 -5.78
N LEU A 297 -11.87 4.65 -6.60
CA LEU A 297 -10.53 4.23 -6.20
C LEU A 297 -9.51 4.97 -7.07
N THR A 298 -8.67 5.76 -6.42
CA THR A 298 -7.64 6.54 -7.09
C THR A 298 -6.25 6.05 -6.72
N ALA A 299 -5.49 5.67 -7.74
CA ALA A 299 -4.08 5.34 -7.63
C ALA A 299 -3.23 6.60 -7.86
N VAL A 300 -2.51 7.05 -6.83
CA VAL A 300 -1.65 8.24 -6.87
C VAL A 300 -0.20 7.81 -6.95
N GLY A 301 0.49 8.24 -8.01
CA GLY A 301 1.92 8.02 -8.19
C GLY A 301 2.75 8.90 -7.26
N ALA A 302 4.02 8.54 -7.07
CA ALA A 302 4.97 9.29 -6.27
C ALA A 302 6.38 9.24 -6.89
N THR A 303 7.36 9.84 -6.20
CA THR A 303 8.76 9.74 -6.62
C THR A 303 9.19 8.28 -6.68
N ASN A 304 9.93 7.93 -7.73
CA ASN A 304 10.45 6.59 -8.03
C ASN A 304 9.39 5.58 -8.48
N VAL A 305 8.11 5.95 -8.58
CA VAL A 305 7.07 5.09 -9.18
C VAL A 305 7.34 4.95 -10.66
N GLY A 306 7.65 3.74 -11.10
CA GLY A 306 7.93 3.44 -12.50
C GLY A 306 6.72 3.69 -13.40
N SER A 307 5.54 3.25 -12.96
CA SER A 307 4.22 3.47 -13.58
C SER A 307 3.12 2.91 -12.68
N ILE A 308 1.88 3.34 -12.94
CA ILE A 308 0.63 2.76 -12.43
C ILE A 308 0.07 1.86 -13.52
N ARG A 309 -0.30 0.64 -13.18
CA ARG A 309 -0.93 -0.32 -14.10
C ARG A 309 -2.29 -0.74 -13.55
N ILE A 310 -3.31 -0.66 -14.40
CA ILE A 310 -4.65 -1.21 -14.16
C ILE A 310 -4.79 -2.44 -15.04
N TYR A 311 -5.16 -3.59 -14.49
CA TYR A 311 -5.00 -4.86 -15.22
C TYR A 311 -5.96 -5.02 -16.40
N PHE A 312 -7.19 -4.50 -16.29
CA PHE A 312 -8.17 -4.55 -17.37
C PHE A 312 -8.00 -3.41 -18.40
N ASP A 313 -7.26 -2.35 -18.08
CA ASP A 313 -7.03 -1.21 -18.98
C ASP A 313 -5.60 -1.28 -19.53
N ARG A 314 -5.47 -1.93 -20.69
CA ARG A 314 -4.17 -2.14 -21.35
C ARG A 314 -3.64 -0.90 -22.06
N ASP A 315 -4.53 0.05 -22.38
CA ASP A 315 -4.21 1.26 -23.15
C ASP A 315 -3.74 2.41 -22.25
N LEU A 316 -3.93 2.27 -20.94
CA LEU A 316 -3.42 3.21 -19.95
C LEU A 316 -1.88 3.21 -19.91
N HIS A 317 -1.30 4.31 -20.34
CA HIS A 317 0.13 4.60 -20.16
C HIS A 317 0.35 5.76 -19.19
N THR A 318 1.08 5.49 -18.12
CA THR A 318 1.49 6.49 -17.12
C THR A 318 2.99 6.75 -17.17
N ASN A 319 3.44 7.82 -16.53
CA ASN A 319 4.84 8.27 -16.55
C ASN A 319 5.38 8.60 -17.97
N SER A 320 4.48 9.03 -18.86
CA SER A 320 4.82 9.43 -20.24
C SER A 320 5.82 10.61 -20.27
N PRO A 321 6.75 10.62 -21.24
CA PRO A 321 7.81 11.64 -21.35
C PRO A 321 7.26 13.03 -21.68
N ARG A 322 6.22 13.07 -22.52
CA ARG A 322 5.49 14.28 -22.90
C ARG A 322 4.14 14.22 -22.23
N TYR A 323 3.79 15.28 -21.52
CA TYR A 323 2.46 15.45 -20.94
C TYR A 323 2.14 16.94 -20.84
N SER A 324 0.85 17.27 -20.87
CA SER A 324 0.40 18.62 -20.57
C SER A 324 0.00 18.69 -19.10
N LYS A 325 0.60 19.63 -18.36
CA LYS A 325 0.28 19.78 -16.94
C LYS A 325 -1.12 20.38 -16.81
N GLY A 326 -1.97 19.74 -16.01
CA GLY A 326 -3.36 20.17 -15.82
C GLY A 326 -4.33 19.63 -16.87
N SER A 327 -3.86 18.85 -17.87
CA SER A 327 -4.76 18.07 -18.71
C SER A 327 -5.21 16.81 -17.97
N TYR A 328 -6.24 16.17 -18.51
CA TYR A 328 -6.67 14.83 -18.13
C TYR A 328 -7.13 14.06 -19.36
N ASN A 329 -7.07 12.73 -19.28
CA ASN A 329 -7.53 11.83 -20.34
C ASN A 329 -8.67 10.97 -19.77
N ASP A 330 -9.84 11.10 -20.36
CA ASP A 330 -11.03 10.34 -19.99
C ASP A 330 -11.22 9.11 -20.87
N PHE A 331 -11.74 8.07 -20.26
CA PHE A 331 -12.08 6.83 -20.93
C PHE A 331 -13.27 6.17 -20.25
N SER A 332 -14.36 6.00 -21.00
CA SER A 332 -15.54 5.26 -20.55
C SER A 332 -15.36 3.78 -20.84
N PHE A 333 -15.56 2.94 -19.83
CA PHE A 333 -15.70 1.49 -20.02
C PHE A 333 -17.12 1.07 -20.37
N VAL A 334 -18.08 1.98 -20.18
CA VAL A 334 -19.45 1.81 -20.68
C VAL A 334 -19.46 2.16 -22.16
N THR A 335 -19.84 1.20 -22.99
CA THR A 335 -19.93 1.32 -24.44
C THR A 335 -21.31 0.89 -24.92
N HIS A 336 -21.67 1.16 -26.17
CA HIS A 336 -22.92 0.66 -26.74
C HIS A 336 -23.02 -0.89 -26.70
N ALA A 337 -21.88 -1.59 -26.73
CA ALA A 337 -21.79 -3.05 -26.66
C ALA A 337 -21.72 -3.59 -25.22
N ASN A 338 -21.19 -2.81 -24.28
CA ASN A 338 -21.12 -3.14 -22.85
C ASN A 338 -21.76 -2.01 -22.04
N LYS A 339 -23.05 -2.15 -21.73
CA LYS A 339 -23.83 -1.13 -21.02
C LYS A 339 -23.54 -1.03 -19.52
N GLU A 340 -22.83 -2.00 -18.96
CA GLU A 340 -22.69 -2.11 -17.50
C GLU A 340 -21.34 -1.59 -16.99
N GLY A 341 -20.28 -1.62 -17.80
CA GLY A 341 -18.92 -1.25 -17.38
C GLY A 341 -18.08 -2.49 -17.01
N ILE A 342 -17.05 -2.33 -16.17
CA ILE A 342 -16.20 -3.45 -15.73
C ILE A 342 -16.61 -3.88 -14.31
N PRO A 343 -17.25 -5.03 -14.12
CA PRO A 343 -17.58 -5.53 -12.79
C PRO A 343 -16.30 -5.99 -12.07
N MET A 344 -16.15 -5.59 -10.81
CA MET A 344 -15.04 -5.96 -9.95
C MET A 344 -15.57 -6.59 -8.67
N ARG A 345 -15.08 -7.78 -8.32
CA ARG A 345 -15.45 -8.46 -7.08
C ARG A 345 -14.55 -8.05 -5.92
N LYS A 346 -15.08 -8.02 -4.70
CA LYS A 346 -14.31 -7.75 -3.48
C LYS A 346 -13.11 -8.70 -3.38
N GLY A 347 -11.92 -8.11 -3.25
CA GLY A 347 -10.65 -8.84 -3.16
C GLY A 347 -10.03 -9.22 -4.51
N GLU A 348 -10.66 -8.86 -5.63
CA GLU A 348 -10.12 -9.13 -6.97
C GLU A 348 -8.95 -8.20 -7.30
N HIS A 349 -7.97 -8.73 -8.04
CA HIS A 349 -6.80 -7.98 -8.50
C HIS A 349 -7.20 -6.81 -9.41
N LEU A 350 -6.87 -5.59 -9.01
CA LEU A 350 -7.25 -4.38 -9.75
C LEU A 350 -6.05 -3.76 -10.48
N GLY A 351 -4.91 -3.66 -9.80
CA GLY A 351 -3.73 -3.06 -10.39
C GLY A 351 -2.48 -3.15 -9.52
N GLU A 352 -1.42 -2.50 -9.97
CA GLU A 352 -0.14 -2.46 -9.28
C GLU A 352 0.60 -1.14 -9.49
N PHE A 353 1.46 -0.83 -8.52
CA PHE A 353 2.47 0.21 -8.64
C PHE A 353 3.84 -0.41 -8.86
N ASN A 354 4.63 0.19 -9.76
CA ASN A 354 6.02 -0.19 -9.94
C ASN A 354 6.97 0.44 -8.90
N LEU A 355 6.53 1.39 -8.05
CA LEU A 355 7.19 1.78 -6.79
C LEU A 355 6.23 2.58 -5.86
N GLY A 356 6.65 2.92 -4.63
CA GLY A 356 5.79 3.44 -3.54
C GLY A 356 4.78 4.54 -3.88
N SER A 357 3.60 4.47 -3.28
CA SER A 357 2.40 5.14 -3.81
C SER A 357 1.35 5.43 -2.73
N THR A 358 0.20 5.95 -3.15
CA THR A 358 -0.96 6.13 -2.27
C THR A 358 -2.24 5.71 -2.99
N ILE A 359 -3.11 5.01 -2.27
CA ILE A 359 -4.47 4.75 -2.70
C ILE A 359 -5.40 5.69 -1.93
N VAL A 360 -6.27 6.36 -2.66
CA VAL A 360 -7.35 7.18 -2.08
C VAL A 360 -8.68 6.57 -2.48
N LEU A 361 -9.47 6.18 -1.48
CA LEU A 361 -10.85 5.77 -1.65
C LEU A 361 -11.76 6.95 -1.35
N ILE A 362 -12.76 7.16 -2.20
CA ILE A 362 -13.87 8.10 -1.95
C ILE A 362 -15.15 7.37 -2.33
N PHE A 363 -16.09 7.24 -1.39
CA PHE A 363 -17.29 6.46 -1.63
C PHE A 363 -18.49 6.99 -0.85
N GLU A 364 -19.66 6.81 -1.43
CA GLU A 364 -20.96 7.12 -0.84
C GLU A 364 -21.42 5.97 0.06
N ALA A 365 -21.77 6.22 1.31
CA ALA A 365 -22.31 5.21 2.23
C ALA A 365 -23.40 5.81 3.14
N PRO A 366 -24.24 4.98 3.78
CA PRO A 366 -25.16 5.42 4.84
C PRO A 366 -24.45 6.16 5.99
N LYS A 367 -25.16 7.08 6.64
CA LYS A 367 -24.65 7.96 7.73
C LYS A 367 -24.06 7.22 8.93
N ASP A 368 -24.56 6.02 9.20
CA ASP A 368 -24.11 5.14 10.27
C ASP A 368 -22.84 4.36 9.92
N PHE A 369 -22.29 4.51 8.71
CA PHE A 369 -21.02 3.91 8.34
C PHE A 369 -19.90 4.35 9.29
N ASN A 370 -19.29 3.37 9.93
CA ASN A 370 -18.27 3.59 10.95
C ASN A 370 -16.94 2.94 10.55
N PHE A 371 -15.89 3.76 10.52
CA PHE A 371 -14.53 3.28 10.32
C PHE A 371 -14.00 2.59 11.57
N LYS A 372 -13.50 1.36 11.41
CA LYS A 372 -12.80 0.62 12.46
C LYS A 372 -11.28 0.85 12.37
N LEU A 373 -10.89 2.12 12.18
CA LEU A 373 -9.51 2.52 11.87
C LEU A 373 -8.96 3.51 12.89
N LYS A 374 -7.63 3.58 12.97
CA LYS A 374 -6.87 4.61 13.68
C LYS A 374 -5.86 5.25 12.75
N ALA A 375 -5.76 6.58 12.79
CA ALA A 375 -4.81 7.31 11.96
C ALA A 375 -3.38 6.87 12.28
N GLY A 376 -2.61 6.54 11.26
CA GLY A 376 -1.24 6.03 11.37
C GLY A 376 -1.12 4.54 11.67
N GLN A 377 -2.21 3.79 11.78
CA GLN A 377 -2.11 2.33 11.92
C GLN A 377 -1.61 1.67 10.62
N LYS A 378 -0.89 0.55 10.76
CA LYS A 378 -0.64 -0.36 9.63
C LYS A 378 -1.91 -1.13 9.34
N ILE A 379 -2.16 -1.38 8.05
CA ILE A 379 -3.28 -2.16 7.56
C ILE A 379 -2.80 -3.09 6.45
N ARG A 380 -3.44 -4.24 6.31
CA ARG A 380 -3.18 -5.21 5.25
C ARG A 380 -4.35 -5.30 4.29
N PHE A 381 -4.05 -5.64 3.04
CA PHE A 381 -5.06 -6.03 2.06
C PHE A 381 -5.99 -7.11 2.66
N GLY A 382 -7.30 -6.94 2.48
CA GLY A 382 -8.31 -7.87 2.99
C GLY A 382 -8.85 -7.54 4.38
N GLU A 383 -8.17 -6.71 5.17
CA GLU A 383 -8.66 -6.24 6.47
C GLU A 383 -9.81 -5.25 6.31
N ALA A 384 -10.75 -5.22 7.26
CA ALA A 384 -11.91 -4.34 7.18
C ALA A 384 -11.52 -2.85 7.35
N LEU A 385 -12.09 -1.97 6.52
CA LEU A 385 -12.00 -0.52 6.73
C LEU A 385 -13.10 -0.02 7.65
N GLY A 386 -14.30 -0.56 7.52
CA GLY A 386 -15.45 -0.15 8.30
C GLY A 386 -16.63 -1.07 8.10
N SER A 387 -17.65 -0.86 8.91
CA SER A 387 -18.94 -1.53 8.80
C SER A 387 -20.05 -0.50 8.80
N LEU A 388 -21.19 -0.91 8.27
CA LEU A 388 -22.47 -0.36 8.67
C LEU A 388 -22.84 -0.97 10.02
#